data_AF-A0A661RNI4-F1
#
_entry.id   AF-A0A661RNI4-F1
#
_cell.length_a   1.000
_cell.length_b   1.000
_cell.length_c   1.000
_cell.angle_alpha   90.00
_cell.angle_beta   90.00
_cell.angle_gamma   90.00
#
_symmetry.space_group_name_H-M   'P 1'
#
loop_
_entity.id
_entity.type
_entity.pdbx_description
1 polymer ?
#
loop_
_entity_poly.entity_id
_entity_poly.type
_entity_poly.pdbx_seq_one_letter_code
_entity_poly.pdbx_strand_id
1 'polypeptide(L)' 'MSMTSEQKEKIDGMTRFELARMWRFAKDPEPLLSGETGKYFVKVFKEKGWFSPEISKKLGWKKGMYI' A
#
# COMPACT_ATOMS: atom_id res chain seq x y z
N MET A 1 -2.18 7.19 17.77
CA MET A 1 -3.30 6.24 17.65
C MET A 1 -2.71 4.87 17.39
N SER A 2 -3.07 3.90 18.22
CA SER A 2 -2.65 2.51 18.07
C SER A 2 -3.45 1.83 16.97
N MET A 3 -2.80 0.95 16.21
CA MET A 3 -3.42 0.18 15.12
C MET A 3 -4.55 -0.71 15.67
N THR A 4 -5.73 -0.69 15.01
CA THR A 4 -6.83 -1.59 15.37
C THR A 4 -6.66 -2.97 14.73
N SER A 5 -7.27 -4.00 15.34
CA SER A 5 -7.27 -5.36 14.78
C SER A 5 -7.84 -5.41 13.37
N GLU A 6 -8.93 -4.68 13.11
CA GLU A 6 -9.58 -4.62 11.80
C GLU A 6 -8.67 -4.00 10.72
N GLN A 7 -7.90 -2.96 11.07
CA GLN A 7 -6.93 -2.37 10.15
C GLN A 7 -5.82 -3.36 9.80
N LYS A 8 -5.36 -4.11 10.80
CA LYS A 8 -4.34 -5.15 10.64
C LYS A 8 -4.82 -6.27 9.72
N GLU A 9 -6.00 -6.83 10.00
CA GLU A 9 -6.60 -7.90 9.18
C GLU A 9 -6.84 -7.45 7.74
N LYS A 10 -7.27 -6.19 7.56
CA LYS A 10 -7.44 -5.61 6.23
C LYS A 10 -6.12 -5.54 5.46
N ILE A 11 -5.03 -5.11 6.09
CA ILE A 11 -3.69 -5.04 5.47
C ILE A 11 -3.17 -6.45 5.15
N ASP A 12 -3.32 -7.40 6.07
CA ASP A 12 -2.86 -8.77 5.91
C ASP A 12 -3.60 -9.49 4.76
N GLY A 13 -4.90 -9.22 4.64
CA GLY A 13 -5.77 -9.74 3.59
C GLY A 13 -5.53 -9.15 2.21
N MET A 14 -4.91 -7.96 2.10
CA MET A 14 -4.62 -7.36 0.79
C MET A 14 -3.55 -8.14 0.03
N THR A 15 -3.77 -8.28 -1.26
CA THR A 15 -2.74 -8.77 -2.19
C THR A 15 -1.63 -7.73 -2.37
N ARG A 16 -0.46 -8.18 -2.85
CA ARG A 16 0.66 -7.29 -3.20
C ARG A 16 0.25 -6.17 -4.17
N PHE A 17 -0.66 -6.46 -5.10
CA PHE A 17 -1.16 -5.49 -6.06
C PHE A 17 -2.07 -4.44 -5.42
N GLU A 18 -2.97 -4.85 -4.51
CA GLU A 18 -3.85 -3.93 -3.79
C GLU A 18 -3.07 -3.00 -2.87
N LEU A 19 -2.07 -3.52 -2.16
CA LEU A 19 -1.15 -2.70 -1.36
C LEU A 19 -0.44 -1.68 -2.25
N ALA A 20 0.09 -2.12 -3.40
CA ALA A 20 0.76 -1.22 -4.34
C ALA A 20 -0.17 -0.14 -4.91
N ARG A 21 -1.44 -0.50 -5.20
CA ARG A 21 -2.47 0.43 -5.67
C ARG A 21 -2.81 1.46 -4.59
N MET A 22 -3.06 1.00 -3.36
CA MET A 22 -3.41 1.85 -2.22
C MET A 22 -2.27 2.82 -1.91
N TRP A 23 -1.04 2.33 -1.83
CA TRP A 23 0.14 3.18 -1.61
C TRP A 23 0.25 4.34 -2.61
N ARG A 24 -0.14 4.11 -3.86
CA ARG A 24 0.10 5.06 -4.95
C ARG A 24 -1.08 5.97 -5.26
N PHE A 25 -2.30 5.54 -4.98
CA PHE A 25 -3.52 6.25 -5.38
C PHE A 25 -4.46 6.58 -4.22
N ALA A 26 -4.13 6.19 -2.98
CA ALA A 26 -4.91 6.63 -1.83
C ALA A 26 -4.91 8.16 -1.75
N LYS A 27 -6.08 8.74 -1.49
CA LYS A 27 -6.21 10.17 -1.21
C LYS A 27 -5.85 10.43 0.24
N ASP A 28 -5.10 11.49 0.49
CA ASP A 28 -4.81 11.93 1.84
C ASP A 28 -6.05 12.62 2.47
N PRO A 29 -6.36 12.39 3.76
CA PRO A 29 -5.69 11.47 4.68
C PRO A 29 -6.23 10.04 4.61
N GLU A 30 -5.36 9.07 4.29
CA GLU A 30 -5.70 7.63 4.34
C GLU A 30 -5.25 7.03 5.68
N PRO A 31 -6.17 6.60 6.56
CA PRO A 31 -5.84 6.04 7.87
C PRO A 31 -4.89 4.85 7.83
N LEU A 32 -4.95 4.02 6.79
CA LEU A 32 -4.09 2.84 6.65
C LEU A 32 -2.63 3.18 6.32
N LEU A 33 -2.37 4.39 5.82
CA LEU A 33 -1.04 4.86 5.46
C LEU A 33 -0.45 5.83 6.49
N SER A 34 -1.15 6.08 7.60
CA SER A 34 -0.74 7.03 8.64
C SER A 34 -0.35 6.35 9.96
N GLY A 35 0.51 7.00 10.74
CA GLY A 35 0.88 6.58 12.08
C GLY A 35 1.50 5.17 12.16
N GLU A 36 1.13 4.41 13.19
CA GLU A 36 1.61 3.02 13.38
C GLU A 36 1.05 2.07 12.34
N THR A 37 -0.21 2.26 11.92
CA THR A 37 -0.85 1.47 10.86
C THR A 37 -0.11 1.61 9.53
N GLY A 38 0.33 2.81 9.17
CA GLY A 38 1.19 3.04 8.00
C GLY A 38 2.53 2.32 8.07
N LYS A 39 3.15 2.25 9.26
CA LYS A 39 4.39 1.47 9.45
C LYS A 39 4.14 -0.03 9.24
N TYR A 40 3.04 -0.55 9.76
CA TYR A 40 2.63 -1.95 9.56
C TYR A 40 2.33 -2.24 8.09
N PHE A 41 1.60 -1.35 7.42
CA PHE A 41 1.34 -1.42 5.98
C PHE A 41 2.64 -1.56 5.19
N VAL A 42 3.62 -0.68 5.45
CA VAL A 42 4.93 -0.72 4.77
C VAL A 42 5.64 -2.03 5.04
N LYS A 43 5.60 -2.54 6.27
CA LYS A 43 6.21 -3.83 6.62
C LYS A 43 5.60 -4.96 5.79
N VAL A 44 4.28 -5.12 5.83
CA VAL A 44 3.57 -6.18 5.08
C VAL A 44 3.80 -6.04 3.59
N PHE A 45 3.76 -4.81 3.06
CA PHE A 45 3.98 -4.58 1.65
C PHE A 45 5.41 -4.96 1.23
N LYS A 46 6.43 -4.69 2.06
CA LYS A 46 7.81 -5.15 1.83
C LYS A 46 7.93 -6.66 1.90
N GLU A 47 7.30 -7.30 2.88
CA GLU A 47 7.29 -8.77 3.03
C GLU A 47 6.63 -9.46 1.84
N LYS A 48 5.59 -8.85 1.26
CA LYS A 48 4.95 -9.32 0.01
C LYS A 48 5.76 -8.98 -1.25
N GLY A 49 6.96 -8.39 -1.13
CA GLY A 49 7.88 -8.13 -2.23
C GLY A 49 7.85 -6.71 -2.80
N TRP A 50 7.16 -5.75 -2.17
CA TRP A 50 7.10 -4.33 -2.57
C TRP A 50 6.64 -4.11 -4.02
N PHE A 51 6.94 -2.95 -4.62
CA PHE A 51 6.73 -2.71 -6.04
C PHE A 51 7.65 -3.59 -6.91
N SER A 52 7.13 -4.09 -8.03
CA SER A 52 7.89 -4.66 -9.15
C SER A 52 7.59 -3.91 -10.45
N PRO A 53 8.46 -4.01 -11.48
CA PRO A 53 8.16 -3.48 -12.80
C PRO A 53 6.82 -3.97 -13.37
N GLU A 54 6.45 -5.21 -13.10
CA GLU A 54 5.17 -5.80 -13.54
C GLU A 54 3.97 -5.15 -12.85
N ILE A 55 4.02 -4.97 -11.53
CA ILE A 55 2.97 -4.29 -10.77
C ILE A 55 2.85 -2.84 -11.21
N SER A 56 3.98 -2.15 -11.37
CA SER A 56 3.99 -0.77 -11.83
C SER A 56 3.36 -0.63 -13.22
N LYS A 57 3.66 -1.55 -14.16
CA LYS A 57 3.01 -1.59 -15.48
C LYS A 57 1.50 -1.86 -15.35
N LYS A 58 1.09 -2.84 -14.54
CA LYS A 58 -0.33 -3.19 -14.31
C LYS A 58 -1.12 -2.05 -13.66
N LEU A 59 -0.50 -1.25 -12.79
CA LEU A 59 -1.10 -0.05 -12.19
C LEU A 59 -1.24 1.11 -13.17
N GLY A 60 -0.85 0.93 -14.44
CA GLY A 60 -0.92 1.98 -15.45
C GLY A 60 0.17 3.04 -15.27
N TRP A 61 1.25 2.74 -14.54
CA TRP A 61 2.38 3.66 -14.44
C TRP A 61 3.14 3.67 -15.76
N LYS A 62 2.74 4.58 -16.66
CA LYS A 62 3.50 4.90 -17.87
C LYS A 62 4.70 5.75 -17.47
N LYS A 63 5.88 5.35 -17.95
CA LYS A 63 7.15 6.08 -17.79
C LYS A 63 6.92 7.54 -18.23
N GLY A 64 6.99 8.49 -17.29
CA GLY A 64 6.82 9.93 -17.57
C GLY A 64 5.63 10.62 -16.88
N MET A 65 4.75 9.91 -16.17
CA MET A 65 3.69 10.55 -15.39
C MET A 65 4.22 10.98 -14.02
N TYR A 66 4.77 12.20 -13.97
CA TYR A 66 4.97 12.96 -12.74
C TYR A 66 3.62 13.61 -12.40
N ILE A 67 3.00 13.13 -11.32
CA ILE A 67 1.95 13.87 -10.60
C ILE A 67 2.64 14.74 -9.57
#